data_AF-A0A9P0QVA3-F1
#
_entry.id   AF-A0A9P0QVA3-F1
#
_cell.length_a   1.000
_cell.length_b   1.000
_cell.length_c   1.000
_cell.angle_alpha   90.00
_cell.angle_beta   90.00
_cell.angle_gamma   90.00
#
_symmetry.space_group_name_H-M   'P 1'
#
loop_
_entity.id
_entity.type
_entity.pdbx_description
1 polymer ?
#
loop_
_entity_poly.entity_id
_entity_poly.type
_entity_poly.pdbx_seq_one_letter_code
_entity_poly.pdbx_strand_id
1 'polypeptide(L)' 'MALFHQVCLFRCIKPKTKPKMSEVEKKECPVKPKPCCVCLDEKKLRDECLLFNGQEGGKCNELIGKYKECMKGFGFETR' A
#
# COMPACT_ATOMS: atom_id res chain seq x y z
N MET A 1 22.58 6.89 45.60
CA MET A 1 21.33 7.47 45.05
C MET A 1 21.67 8.38 43.86
N ALA A 2 22.23 7.77 42.82
CA ALA A 2 22.57 8.36 41.53
C ALA A 2 22.78 7.14 40.62
N LEU A 3 22.07 7.03 39.46
CA LEU A 3 22.50 6.29 38.24
C LEU A 3 21.38 5.85 37.26
N PHE A 4 20.07 6.01 37.50
CA PHE A 4 19.09 5.35 36.60
C PHE A 4 18.09 6.21 35.81
N HIS A 5 18.04 7.54 36.00
CA HIS A 5 16.94 8.34 35.42
C HIS A 5 17.31 9.31 34.28
N GLN A 6 18.53 9.25 33.75
CA GLN A 6 18.99 10.18 32.70
C GLN A 6 19.51 9.47 31.44
N VAL A 7 18.93 8.31 31.11
CA VAL A 7 19.24 7.54 29.88
C VAL A 7 18.06 7.39 28.91
N CYS A 8 16.89 7.99 29.17
CA CYS A 8 15.68 7.74 28.36
C CYS A 8 15.23 8.85 27.39
N LEU A 9 15.79 10.07 27.39
CA LEU A 9 15.20 11.18 26.60
C LEU A 9 15.93 11.62 25.32
N PHE A 10 17.10 11.06 24.96
CA PHE A 10 17.84 11.48 23.76
C PHE A 10 17.92 10.41 22.66
N ARG A 11 16.94 9.49 22.64
CA ARG A 11 16.85 8.40 21.67
C ARG A 11 15.85 8.77 20.56
N CYS A 12 16.39 8.99 19.37
CA CYS A 12 15.74 8.78 18.07
C CYS A 12 14.62 9.74 17.64
N ILE A 13 14.98 10.89 17.04
CA ILE A 13 14.15 11.47 15.97
C ILE A 13 15.05 11.86 14.79
N LYS A 14 15.35 10.87 13.94
CA LYS A 14 15.77 11.07 12.55
C LYS A 14 14.52 10.89 11.67
N PRO A 15 13.99 11.92 10.99
CA PRO A 15 13.10 11.71 9.87
C PRO A 15 13.97 11.40 8.63
N LYS A 16 14.05 10.12 8.26
CA LYS A 16 14.52 9.66 6.95
C LYS A 16 13.31 9.13 6.19
N THR A 17 13.36 9.28 4.86
CA THR A 17 12.53 8.68 3.80
C THR A 17 11.25 9.46 3.44
N LYS A 18 11.23 10.24 2.34
CA LYS A 18 11.19 9.96 0.87
C LYS A 18 9.78 9.59 0.36
N PRO A 19 9.09 10.50 -0.35
CA PRO A 19 8.10 10.11 -1.36
C PRO A 19 8.84 9.92 -2.68
N LYS A 20 9.02 8.68 -3.13
CA LYS A 20 9.27 8.37 -4.54
C LYS A 20 7.96 7.90 -5.16
N MET A 21 7.18 8.87 -5.63
CA MET A 21 6.17 8.64 -6.66
C MET A 21 6.88 8.58 -8.02
N SER A 22 6.27 7.84 -8.94
CA SER A 22 6.43 7.91 -10.41
C SER A 22 7.77 7.52 -11.02
N GLU A 23 7.86 6.24 -11.42
CA GLU A 23 8.16 5.92 -12.83
C GLU A 23 7.56 4.54 -13.13
N VAL A 24 6.32 4.52 -13.65
CA VAL A 24 5.71 3.33 -14.25
C VAL A 24 6.14 3.31 -15.70
N GLU A 25 7.37 2.85 -15.92
CA GLU A 25 7.84 2.48 -17.24
C GLU A 25 7.31 1.10 -17.58
N LYS A 26 6.64 1.03 -18.73
CA LYS A 26 6.03 -0.13 -19.36
C LYS A 26 7.08 -1.21 -19.60
N LYS A 27 7.34 -2.05 -18.60
CA LYS A 27 8.23 -3.21 -18.73
C LYS A 27 7.37 -4.45 -18.99
N GLU A 28 7.43 -4.89 -20.24
CA GLU A 28 7.06 -6.23 -20.65
C GLU A 28 7.60 -7.23 -19.63
N CYS A 29 6.72 -7.98 -18.98
CA CYS A 29 7.07 -8.93 -17.94
C CYS A 29 7.15 -10.33 -18.55
N PRO A 30 8.35 -10.89 -18.80
CA PRO A 30 8.48 -12.29 -19.11
C PRO A 30 8.22 -13.15 -17.84
N VAL A 31 7.34 -14.15 -18.01
CA VAL A 31 7.24 -15.44 -17.27
C VAL A 31 6.28 -15.57 -16.07
N LYS A 32 5.98 -14.57 -15.21
CA LYS A 32 4.86 -14.71 -14.22
C LYS A 32 4.26 -13.33 -13.87
N PRO A 33 2.95 -13.09 -14.06
CA PRO A 33 2.34 -11.81 -13.72
C PRO A 33 2.41 -11.60 -12.20
N LYS A 34 3.03 -10.51 -11.77
CA LYS A 34 2.99 -10.10 -10.37
C LYS A 34 1.59 -9.55 -10.07
N PRO A 35 1.02 -9.78 -8.88
CA PRO A 35 -0.31 -9.26 -8.51
C PRO A 35 -0.43 -7.73 -8.60
N CYS A 36 0.69 -7.01 -8.57
CA CYS A 36 0.74 -5.56 -8.77
C CYS A 36 0.57 -5.10 -10.23
N CYS A 37 0.64 -5.99 -11.23
CA CYS A 37 0.65 -5.64 -12.65
C CYS A 37 -0.66 -5.96 -13.39
N VAL A 38 -1.61 -6.59 -12.70
CA VAL A 38 -2.80 -7.16 -13.33
C VAL A 38 -4.01 -6.23 -13.23
N CYS A 39 -4.25 -5.69 -12.03
CA CYS A 39 -5.42 -4.87 -11.71
C CYS A 39 -4.96 -3.46 -11.29
N LEU A 40 -4.23 -2.77 -12.18
CA LEU A 40 -3.62 -1.48 -11.88
C LEU A 40 -4.66 -0.37 -11.71
N ASP A 41 -5.72 -0.37 -12.52
CA ASP A 41 -6.77 0.63 -12.47
C ASP A 41 -7.66 0.46 -11.24
N GLU A 42 -8.11 -0.76 -10.93
CA GLU A 42 -8.87 -1.04 -9.71
C GLU A 42 -8.04 -0.73 -8.46
N LYS A 43 -6.73 -1.03 -8.49
CA LYS A 43 -5.81 -0.68 -7.42
C LYS A 43 -5.76 0.83 -7.20
N LYS A 44 -5.56 1.61 -8.27
CA LYS A 44 -5.52 3.09 -8.19
C LYS A 44 -6.80 3.64 -7.62
N LEU A 45 -7.96 3.24 -8.15
CA LEU A 45 -9.27 3.72 -7.68
C LEU A 45 -9.49 3.41 -6.20
N ARG A 46 -9.11 2.20 -5.76
CA ARG A 46 -9.19 1.81 -4.35
C ARG A 46 -8.24 2.64 -3.48
N ASP A 47 -6.98 2.79 -3.89
CA ASP A 47 -5.99 3.58 -3.16
C ASP A 47 -6.42 5.05 -3.05
N GLU A 48 -6.93 5.65 -4.14
CA GLU A 48 -7.50 7.00 -4.10
C GLU A 48 -8.72 7.07 -3.19
N CYS A 49 -9.64 6.11 -3.26
CA CYS A 49 -10.80 6.09 -2.39
C CYS A 49 -10.41 6.01 -0.91
N LEU A 50 -9.45 5.15 -0.55
CA LEU A 50 -8.95 5.00 0.82
C LEU A 50 -8.21 6.26 1.28
N LEU A 51 -7.50 6.94 0.38
CA LEU A 51 -6.82 8.19 0.68
C LEU A 51 -7.81 9.32 1.01
N PHE A 52 -8.91 9.41 0.26
CA PHE A 52 -9.91 10.47 0.44
C PHE A 52 -10.96 10.18 1.51
N ASN A 53 -11.35 8.91 1.68
CA ASN A 53 -12.46 8.52 2.56
C ASN A 53 -12.00 7.77 3.82
N GLY A 54 -10.74 7.34 3.89
CA GLY A 54 -10.25 6.46 4.95
C GLY A 54 -10.82 5.04 4.86
N GLN A 55 -10.32 4.15 5.72
CA GLN A 55 -10.73 2.75 5.77
C GLN A 55 -12.02 2.51 6.58
N GLU A 56 -12.37 3.45 7.47
CA GLU A 56 -13.43 3.31 8.48
C GLU A 56 -14.86 3.44 7.91
N GLY A 57 -15.02 4.09 6.75
CA GLY A 57 -16.35 4.45 6.24
C GLY A 57 -17.04 3.39 5.38
N GLY A 58 -16.38 2.28 5.06
CA GLY A 58 -16.91 1.24 4.16
C GLY A 58 -17.22 1.71 2.72
N LYS A 59 -17.02 3.00 2.40
CA LYS A 59 -17.29 3.60 1.09
C LYS A 59 -16.47 2.99 -0.05
N CYS A 60 -15.32 2.44 0.28
CA CYS A 60 -14.41 1.81 -0.68
C CYS A 60 -14.65 0.30 -0.83
N ASN A 61 -15.62 -0.31 -0.13
CA ASN A 61 -15.88 -1.75 -0.20
C ASN A 61 -16.18 -2.22 -1.62
N GLU A 62 -16.93 -1.44 -2.41
CA GLU A 62 -17.22 -1.79 -3.80
C GLU A 62 -15.94 -1.84 -4.65
N LEU A 63 -15.04 -0.87 -4.46
CA LEU A 63 -13.76 -0.80 -5.17
C LEU A 63 -12.80 -1.91 -4.72
N ILE A 64 -12.81 -2.24 -3.44
CA ILE A 64 -12.06 -3.38 -2.89
C ILE A 64 -12.59 -4.69 -3.48
N GLY A 65 -13.91 -4.84 -3.61
CA GLY A 65 -14.57 -5.98 -4.25
C GLY A 65 -14.11 -6.17 -5.68
N LYS A 66 -14.18 -5.10 -6.51
CA LYS A 66 -13.71 -5.12 -7.90
C LYS A 66 -12.23 -5.49 -8.02
N TYR A 67 -11.38 -4.95 -7.14
CA TYR A 67 -9.96 -5.32 -7.09
C TYR A 67 -9.76 -6.81 -6.75
N LYS A 68 -10.51 -7.35 -5.77
CA LYS A 68 -10.46 -8.77 -5.39
C LYS A 68 -10.94 -9.68 -6.52
N GLU A 69 -12.04 -9.32 -7.20
CA GLU A 69 -12.55 -10.06 -8.36
C GLU A 69 -11.56 -10.09 -9.51
N CYS A 70 -10.95 -8.93 -9.82
CA CYS A 70 -9.91 -8.87 -10.83
C CYS A 70 -8.75 -9.80 -10.48
N MET A 71 -8.22 -9.78 -9.25
CA MET A 71 -7.12 -10.67 -8.86
C MET A 71 -7.50 -12.15 -8.88
N LYS A 72 -8.73 -12.48 -8.49
CA LYS A 72 -9.28 -13.85 -8.51
C LYS A 72 -9.31 -14.43 -9.93
N GLY A 73 -9.58 -13.60 -10.94
CA GLY A 73 -9.53 -14.01 -12.35
C GLY A 73 -8.16 -14.51 -12.82
N PHE A 74 -7.09 -14.10 -12.14
CA PHE A 74 -5.72 -14.50 -12.45
C PHE A 74 -5.15 -15.51 -11.45
N GLY A 75 -5.99 -16.04 -10.54
CA GLY A 75 -5.58 -17.03 -9.54
C GLY A 75 -4.85 -16.45 -8.33
N PHE A 76 -4.94 -15.14 -8.09
CA PHE A 76 -4.38 -14.49 -6.90
C PHE A 76 -5.50 -14.13 -5.91
N GLU A 77 -5.46 -14.70 -4.71
CA GLU A 77 -6.40 -14.35 -3.64
C GLU A 77 -5.76 -13.32 -2.69
N THR A 78 -6.44 -12.18 -2.48
CA THR A 78 -6.05 -11.19 -1.47
C THR A 78 -6.97 -11.31 -0.26
N ARG A 79 -6.40 -11.74 0.87
CA ARG A 79 -7.07 -11.67 2.18
C ARG A 79 -7.31 -10.22 2.55
#